data_AF-A0A966UP32-F1
#
_entry.id   AF-A0A966UP32-F1
#
_cell.length_a   1.000
_cell.length_b   1.000
_cell.length_c   1.000
_cell.angle_alpha   90.00
_cell.angle_beta   90.00
_cell.angle_gamma   90.00
#
_symmetry.space_group_name_H-M   'P 1'
#
loop_
_entity.id
_entity.type
_entity.pdbx_description
1 polymer ?
#
loop_
_entity_poly.entity_id
_entity_poly.type
_entity_poly.pdbx_seq_one_letter_code
_entity_poly.pdbx_strand_id
1 'polypeptide(L)' 'MLSEELIKQIYFYCDNNDPNGLYADNENEPLDIVEYARKIEAVITDQVRLKEHARCVEIVRSMNKDVARVLEDRK' A
#
# COMPACT_ATOMS: atom_id res chain seq x y z
N MET A 1 4.69 -6.31 -3.41
CA MET A 1 3.62 -7.17 -3.96
C MET A 1 2.72 -7.46 -2.79
N LEU A 2 1.40 -7.35 -2.93
CA LEU A 2 0.50 -7.75 -1.85
C LEU A 2 0.65 -9.26 -1.62
N SER A 3 0.96 -9.65 -0.38
CA SER A 3 0.86 -11.04 0.06
C SER A 3 -0.52 -11.27 0.67
N GLU A 4 -0.96 -12.53 0.69
CA GLU A 4 -2.19 -12.92 1.39
C GLU A 4 -2.17 -12.48 2.86
N GLU A 5 -1.03 -12.67 3.54
CA GLU A 5 -0.85 -12.23 4.93
C GLU A 5 -0.99 -10.72 5.10
N LEU A 6 -0.44 -9.92 4.19
CA LEU A 6 -0.60 -8.46 4.24
C LEU A 6 -2.05 -8.04 4.01
N ILE A 7 -2.75 -8.71 3.09
CA ILE A 7 -4.18 -8.48 2.84
C ILE A 7 -4.97 -8.76 4.13
N LYS A 8 -4.75 -9.92 4.76
CA LYS A 8 -5.38 -10.26 6.05
C LYS A 8 -5.00 -9.29 7.17
N GLN A 9 -3.75 -8.81 7.21
CA GLN A 9 -3.36 -7.82 8.22
C GLN A 9 -4.11 -6.50 8.06
N ILE A 10 -4.34 -6.05 6.82
CA ILE A 10 -5.08 -4.80 6.54
C ILE A 10 -6.52 -4.86 7.06
N TYR A 11 -7.15 -6.05 7.09
CA TYR A 11 -8.48 -6.24 7.68
C TYR A 11 -8.53 -5.77 9.15
N PHE A 12 -7.51 -6.12 9.95
CA PHE A 12 -7.44 -5.74 11.37
C PHE A 12 -7.24 -4.24 11.60
N TYR A 13 -6.90 -3.47 10.56
CA TYR A 13 -6.79 -2.02 10.64
C TYR A 13 -8.07 -1.30 10.23
N CYS A 14 -9.14 -1.99 9.85
CA CYS A 14 -10.42 -1.36 9.51
C CYS A 14 -11.20 -0.99 10.78
N ASP A 15 -11.71 0.24 10.82
CA ASP A 15 -12.45 0.80 11.94
C ASP A 15 -13.94 0.38 11.90
N ASN A 16 -14.46 0.05 10.71
CA ASN A 16 -15.78 -0.52 10.45
C ASN A 16 -16.95 0.29 11.04
N ASN A 17 -16.82 1.62 11.07
CA ASN A 17 -17.74 2.49 11.80
C ASN A 17 -18.39 3.60 10.95
N ASP A 18 -18.20 3.59 9.62
CA ASP A 18 -18.85 4.56 8.73
C ASP A 18 -20.37 4.29 8.69
N PRO A 19 -21.23 5.20 9.17
CA PRO A 19 -22.68 5.02 9.12
C PRO A 19 -23.24 4.88 7.70
N ASN A 20 -22.47 5.29 6.69
CA ASN A 20 -22.79 5.14 5.26
C ASN A 20 -21.94 4.07 4.57
N GLY A 21 -21.18 3.28 5.35
CA GLY A 21 -20.33 2.21 4.84
C GLY A 21 -21.12 1.10 4.16
N LEU A 22 -20.45 0.35 3.28
CA LEU A 22 -21.04 -0.82 2.63
C LEU A 22 -20.59 -2.08 3.36
N TYR A 23 -21.47 -2.61 4.19
CA TYR A 23 -21.14 -3.71 5.09
C TYR A 23 -21.41 -5.08 4.47
N ALA A 24 -20.42 -5.98 4.56
CA ALA A 24 -20.50 -7.34 4.00
C ALA A 24 -21.28 -8.33 4.88
N ASP A 25 -21.47 -8.02 6.16
CA ASP A 25 -22.11 -8.87 7.16
C ASP A 25 -22.96 -8.02 8.12
N ASN A 26 -24.12 -8.55 8.53
CA ASN A 26 -25.13 -7.78 9.25
C ASN A 26 -25.19 -8.05 10.76
N GLU A 27 -24.51 -9.08 11.30
CA GLU A 27 -24.85 -9.58 12.64
C GLU A 27 -23.70 -9.67 13.66
N ASN A 28 -22.45 -9.95 13.27
CA ASN A 28 -21.38 -10.21 14.26
C ASN A 28 -20.08 -9.44 14.01
N GLU A 29 -19.62 -9.34 12.77
CA GLU A 29 -18.41 -8.59 12.40
C GLU A 29 -18.66 -7.85 11.08
N PRO A 30 -19.39 -6.72 11.12
CA PRO A 30 -19.69 -5.96 9.90
C PRO A 30 -18.38 -5.36 9.35
N LEU A 31 -17.92 -5.87 8.21
CA LEU A 31 -16.78 -5.30 7.48
C LEU A 31 -17.24 -4.22 6.51
N ASP A 32 -16.77 -2.99 6.67
CA ASP A 32 -16.94 -1.96 5.64
C ASP A 32 -16.00 -2.26 4.47
N ILE A 33 -16.58 -2.77 3.38
CA ILE A 33 -15.86 -3.17 2.18
C ILE A 33 -15.16 -1.97 1.53
N VAL A 34 -15.76 -0.77 1.61
CA VAL A 34 -15.21 0.44 0.99
C VAL A 34 -13.99 0.91 1.76
N GLU A 35 -14.06 0.92 3.09
CA GLU A 35 -12.92 1.21 3.95
C GLU A 35 -11.77 0.24 3.68
N TYR A 36 -12.07 -1.07 3.69
CA TYR A 36 -11.06 -2.10 3.49
C TYR A 36 -10.36 -1.97 2.13
N ALA A 37 -11.12 -1.75 1.06
CA ALA A 37 -10.58 -1.53 -0.27
C ALA A 37 -9.64 -0.30 -0.33
N ARG A 38 -10.01 0.81 0.32
CA ARG A 38 -9.18 2.01 0.39
C ARG A 38 -7.87 1.78 1.15
N LYS A 39 -7.88 1.02 2.25
CA LYS A 39 -6.64 0.70 2.99
C LYS A 39 -5.73 -0.22 2.18
N ILE A 40 -6.29 -1.16 1.41
CA ILE A 40 -5.52 -1.96 0.45
C ILE A 40 -4.87 -1.06 -0.61
N GLU A 41 -5.64 -0.14 -1.19
CA GLU A 41 -5.15 0.79 -2.23
C GLU A 41 -4.02 1.69 -1.71
N ALA A 42 -4.13 2.21 -0.49
CA ALA A 42 -3.09 3.03 0.12
C ALA A 42 -1.76 2.27 0.23
N VAL A 43 -1.80 1.00 0.68
CA VAL A 43 -0.61 0.15 0.78
C VAL A 43 -0.04 -0.18 -0.60
N ILE A 44 -0.88 -0.48 -1.60
CA ILE A 44 -0.41 -0.73 -2.97
C ILE A 44 0.29 0.52 -3.52
N THR A 45 -0.31 1.68 -3.36
CA THR A 45 0.22 2.95 -3.88
C THR A 45 1.63 3.21 -3.34
N ASP A 46 1.84 3.01 -2.05
CA ASP A 46 3.17 3.14 -1.44
C ASP A 46 4.17 2.11 -1.99
N GLN A 47 3.75 0.85 -2.16
CA GLN A 47 4.61 -0.17 -2.77
C GLN A 47 4.96 0.15 -4.22
N VAL A 48 4.03 0.68 -5.00
CA VAL A 48 4.26 1.11 -6.39
C VAL A 48 5.24 2.28 -6.38
N ARG A 49 5.05 3.28 -5.53
CA ARG A 49 5.96 4.41 -5.36
C ARG A 49 7.39 3.95 -5.06
N LEU A 50 7.55 3.01 -4.12
CA LEU A 50 8.86 2.46 -3.74
C LEU A 50 9.51 1.68 -4.89
N LYS A 51 8.72 0.90 -5.65
CA LYS A 51 9.22 0.17 -6.82
C LYS A 51 9.66 1.09 -7.95
N GLU A 52 8.86 2.12 -8.24
CA GLU A 52 9.22 3.11 -9.27
C GLU A 52 10.46 3.90 -8.85
N HIS A 53 10.58 4.27 -7.58
CA HIS A 53 11.81 4.88 -7.06
C HIS A 53 13.03 3.95 -7.22
N ALA A 54 12.91 2.67 -6.84
CA ALA A 54 13.99 1.71 -7.00
C ALA A 54 14.40 1.55 -8.47
N ARG A 55 13.44 1.47 -9.39
CA ARG A 55 13.68 1.42 -10.83
C ARG A 55 14.38 2.68 -11.34
N CYS A 56 13.96 3.86 -10.89
CA CYS A 56 14.65 5.12 -11.20
C CYS A 56 16.11 5.09 -10.72
N VAL A 57 16.37 4.62 -9.50
CA VAL A 57 17.73 4.46 -8.97
C VAL A 57 18.55 3.50 -9.85
N GLU A 58 17.99 2.37 -10.28
CA GLU A 58 18.67 1.42 -11.17
C GLU A 58 19.04 2.04 -12.53
N ILE A 59 18.09 2.74 -13.16
CA ILE A 59 18.33 3.44 -14.43
C ILE A 59 19.45 4.46 -14.24
N VAL A 60 19.35 5.31 -13.22
CA VAL A 60 20.36 6.34 -12.95
C VAL A 60 21.71 5.70 -12.64
N ARG A 61 21.77 4.57 -11.92
CA ARG A 61 23.02 3.86 -11.60
C ARG A 61 23.75 3.36 -12.84
N SER A 62 23.01 3.00 -13.89
CA SER A 62 23.59 2.62 -15.19
C SER A 62 24.26 3.80 -15.91
N MET A 63 23.85 5.03 -15.59
CA MET A 63 24.35 6.27 -16.21
C MET A 63 25.41 6.98 -15.35
N ASN A 64 25.16 7.08 -14.04
CA ASN A 64 26.02 7.75 -13.07
C ASN A 64 25.81 7.16 -11.66
N LYS A 65 26.84 6.49 -11.14
CA LYS A 65 26.79 5.81 -9.84
C LYS A 65 26.69 6.77 -8.65
N ASP A 66 27.35 7.93 -8.73
CA ASP A 66 27.37 8.90 -7.64
C ASP A 66 26.01 9.58 -7.47
N VAL A 67 25.36 9.93 -8.59
CA VAL A 67 23.99 10.47 -8.57
C VAL A 67 22.98 9.44 -8.08
N ALA A 68 23.11 8.17 -8.50
CA ALA A 68 22.24 7.11 -8.03
C ALA A 68 22.34 6.88 -6.52
N ARG A 69 23.54 6.99 -5.95
CA ARG A 69 23.77 6.87 -4.50
C ARG A 69 23.04 7.99 -3.73
N VAL A 70 23.14 9.23 -4.19
CA VAL A 70 22.41 10.35 -3.57
C VAL A 70 20.90 10.20 -3.70
N LEU A 71 20.42 9.64 -4.82
CA LEU A 71 19.00 9.41 -5.05
C LEU A 71 18.45 8.28 -4.16
N GLU A 72 19.20 7.21 -3.98
CA GLU A 72 18.86 6.08 -3.10
C GLU A 72 18.67 6.50 -1.63
N ASP A 73 19.44 7.50 -1.18
CA ASP A 73 19.36 8.05 0.18
C ASP A 73 18.13 8.97 0.39
N ARG A 74 17.36 9.30 -0.67
CA ARG A 74 16.17 10.18 -0.62
C ARG A 74 14.89 9.41 -0.96
N LYS A 75 14.18 8.92 0.07
CA LYS A 75 12.90 8.19 -0.06
C LYS A 75 11.66 9.03 0.16
#